data_AF-A0A966Y2Q3-F1
#
_entry.id   AF-A0A966Y2Q3-F1
#
_cell.length_a   1.000
_cell.length_b   1.000
_cell.length_c   1.000
_cell.angle_alpha   90.00
_cell.angle_beta   90.00
_cell.angle_gamma   90.00
#
_symmetry.space_group_name_H-M   'P 1'
#
loop_
_entity.id
_entity.type
_entity.pdbx_description
1 polymer ?
#
loop_
_entity_poly.entity_id
_entity_poly.type
_entity_poly.pdbx_seq_one_letter_code
_entity_poly.pdbx_strand_id
1 'polypeptide(L)'
;MLAAIDMTSLHQAWATLQPRLKILDPVPFSADQWSLLERLHANFNDREAHTHLPLPIARFRTTASKAIHEHAKQFDDVQTVAVDDRWLDETRAGGTPDTMATFVRLYNDDVDAMMSVLVPPARYRKGHYSYGKFTAPQPHGLHTDHSAEDPKAAGEPICIARIETLGTHYLAGDYRTHAPETQSMLKALRYWISVPEGEPENIFDELLRRETLKTIPVNHVMLMVAGNSAENTQVTQHIAARPPAGGLHSAFLQRQYRLE
;
A
#
# COMPACT_ATOMS: atom_id res chain seq x y z
N MET A 1 -7.84 8.06 31.82
CA MET A 1 -6.51 7.47 32.10
C MET A 1 -6.28 6.35 31.10
N LEU A 2 -5.67 6.66 29.96
CA LEU A 2 -5.15 5.63 29.06
C LEU A 2 -3.79 5.22 29.64
N ALA A 3 -3.62 3.95 29.96
CA ALA A 3 -2.34 3.42 30.41
C ALA A 3 -1.32 3.66 29.30
N ALA A 4 -0.21 4.31 29.62
CA ALA A 4 0.94 4.38 28.75
C ALA A 4 1.39 2.93 28.51
N ILE A 5 1.08 2.42 27.31
CA ILE A 5 1.64 1.18 26.82
C ILE A 5 3.15 1.47 26.70
N ASP A 6 3.92 0.80 27.54
CA ASP A 6 5.37 0.99 27.69
C ASP A 6 6.06 0.81 26.32
N MET A 7 6.92 1.75 25.90
CA MET A 7 7.56 1.72 24.57
C MET A 7 8.35 0.43 24.31
N THR A 8 8.83 -0.20 25.38
CA THR A 8 9.45 -1.54 25.38
C THR A 8 8.51 -2.62 24.82
N SER A 9 7.19 -2.45 24.93
CA SER A 9 6.21 -3.45 24.51
C SER A 9 5.96 -3.48 23.01
N LEU A 10 6.07 -2.36 22.27
CA LEU A 10 5.85 -2.38 20.81
C LEU A 10 6.97 -3.14 20.09
N HIS A 11 8.23 -2.83 20.43
CA HIS A 11 9.41 -3.52 19.88
C HIS A 11 9.37 -5.03 20.20
N GLN A 12 9.03 -5.38 21.45
CA GLN A 12 8.89 -6.77 21.87
C GLN A 12 7.72 -7.50 21.18
N ALA A 13 6.57 -6.84 21.04
CA ALA A 13 5.42 -7.39 20.32
C ALA A 13 5.77 -7.65 18.85
N TRP A 14 6.46 -6.70 18.20
CA TRP A 14 6.94 -6.86 16.83
C TRP A 14 7.92 -8.02 16.69
N ALA A 15 8.92 -8.12 17.59
CA ALA A 15 9.89 -9.20 17.60
C ALA A 15 9.24 -10.57 17.81
N THR A 16 8.22 -10.65 18.66
CA THR A 16 7.48 -11.89 18.95
C THR A 16 6.56 -12.29 17.78
N LEU A 17 6.12 -11.32 16.98
CA LEU A 17 5.29 -11.58 15.81
C LEU A 17 6.08 -12.21 14.66
N GLN A 18 7.31 -11.76 14.41
CA GLN A 18 8.09 -12.17 13.23
C GLN A 18 8.14 -13.69 12.97
N PRO A 19 8.41 -14.56 13.96
CA PRO A 19 8.49 -16.01 13.72
C PRO A 19 7.14 -16.66 13.37
N ARG A 20 6.01 -15.97 13.59
CA ARG A 20 4.66 -16.47 13.35
C ARG A 20 4.13 -16.18 11.95
N LEU A 21 4.79 -15.28 11.23
CA LEU A 21 4.40 -14.91 9.86
C LEU A 21 4.73 -16.05 8.89
N LYS A 22 3.85 -16.25 7.91
CA LYS A 22 3.84 -17.43 7.04
C LYS A 22 4.52 -17.17 5.70
N ILE A 23 4.18 -16.08 5.04
CA ILE A 23 4.68 -15.72 3.71
C ILE A 23 5.39 -14.37 3.70
N LEU A 24 5.28 -13.58 4.77
CA LEU A 24 5.96 -12.31 4.94
C LEU A 24 7.15 -12.41 5.91
N ASP A 25 8.22 -11.69 5.57
CA ASP A 25 9.36 -11.43 6.44
C ASP A 25 9.37 -9.92 6.80
N PRO A 26 9.27 -9.56 8.08
CA PRO A 26 9.38 -8.16 8.51
C PRO A 26 10.72 -7.56 8.10
N VAL A 27 10.71 -6.29 7.69
CA VAL A 27 11.96 -5.57 7.44
C VAL A 27 12.46 -4.91 8.73
N PRO A 28 13.79 -4.77 8.93
CA PRO A 28 14.32 -4.00 10.05
C PRO A 28 13.93 -2.53 9.91
N PHE A 29 13.49 -1.91 11.02
CA PHE A 29 13.25 -0.48 11.09
C PHE A 29 14.48 0.27 11.64
N SER A 30 14.77 1.44 11.09
CA SER A 30 15.72 2.39 11.67
C SER A 30 15.14 3.04 12.94
N ALA A 31 15.97 3.75 13.71
CA ALA A 31 15.52 4.48 14.89
C ALA A 31 14.44 5.53 14.56
N ASP A 32 14.59 6.23 13.44
CA ASP A 32 13.60 7.22 12.97
C ASP A 32 12.28 6.55 12.56
N GLN A 33 12.36 5.38 11.93
CA GLN A 33 11.17 4.61 11.54
C GLN A 33 10.46 4.04 12.77
N TRP A 34 11.19 3.60 13.79
CA TRP A 34 10.60 3.22 15.06
C TRP A 34 9.90 4.39 15.75
N SER A 35 10.55 5.55 15.81
CA SER A 35 9.95 6.77 16.36
C SER A 35 8.66 7.15 15.62
N LEU A 36 8.64 6.99 14.30
CA LEU A 36 7.45 7.19 13.48
C LEU A 36 6.33 6.19 13.83
N LEU A 37 6.65 4.91 13.92
CA LEU A 37 5.68 3.85 14.24
C LEU A 37 5.10 4.01 15.65
N GLU A 38 5.92 4.43 16.62
CA GLU A 38 5.48 4.70 17.99
C GLU A 38 4.48 5.87 18.03
N ARG A 39 4.72 6.93 17.27
CA ARG A 39 3.76 8.03 17.10
C ARG A 39 2.44 7.55 16.51
N LEU A 40 2.49 6.78 15.43
CA LEU A 40 1.30 6.21 14.79
C LEU A 40 0.56 5.20 15.68
N HIS A 41 1.28 4.45 16.50
CA HIS A 41 0.72 3.50 17.45
C HIS A 41 -0.04 4.24 18.57
N ALA A 42 0.54 5.33 19.10
CA ALA A 42 -0.06 6.13 20.15
C ALA A 42 -1.23 7.00 19.67
N ASN A 43 -1.07 7.63 18.50
CA ASN A 43 -2.09 8.43 17.84
C ASN A 43 -2.07 8.14 16.34
N PHE A 44 -2.97 7.27 15.91
CA PHE A 44 -3.05 6.93 14.50
C PHE A 44 -3.50 8.08 13.61
N ASN A 45 -4.12 9.15 14.14
CA ASN A 45 -4.46 10.34 13.34
C ASN A 45 -3.34 11.40 13.36
N ASP A 46 -2.11 11.04 13.72
CA ASP A 46 -0.96 11.94 13.67
C ASP A 46 -0.61 12.31 12.22
N ARG A 47 -1.07 13.50 11.81
CA ARG A 47 -0.95 13.98 10.43
C ARG A 47 0.49 14.24 10.02
N GLU A 48 1.34 14.65 10.95
CA GLU A 48 2.76 14.87 10.67
C GLU A 48 3.43 13.52 10.41
N ALA A 49 3.19 12.54 11.28
CA ALA A 49 3.66 11.16 11.07
C ALA A 49 3.20 10.59 9.71
N HIS A 50 1.95 10.85 9.31
CA HIS A 50 1.45 10.42 7.99
C HIS A 50 2.22 10.99 6.80
N THR A 51 2.81 12.18 6.91
CA THR A 51 3.62 12.74 5.81
C THR A 51 4.89 11.94 5.55
N HIS A 52 5.34 11.15 6.52
CA HIS A 52 6.53 10.31 6.39
C HIS A 52 6.25 8.92 5.78
N LEU A 53 4.97 8.55 5.62
CA LEU A 53 4.57 7.34 4.89
C LEU A 53 4.66 7.55 3.35
N PRO A 54 4.61 6.49 2.53
CA PRO A 54 4.66 5.06 2.86
C PRO A 54 5.97 4.59 3.53
N LEU A 55 5.86 3.54 4.34
CA LEU A 55 6.96 2.87 5.04
C LEU A 55 6.95 1.35 4.71
N PRO A 56 8.05 0.73 4.27
CA PRO A 56 8.11 -0.72 4.11
C PRO A 56 8.05 -1.40 5.48
N ILE A 57 7.14 -2.37 5.66
CA ILE A 57 6.96 -3.10 6.93
C ILE A 57 7.30 -4.59 6.83
N ALA A 58 7.23 -5.15 5.62
CA ALA A 58 7.66 -6.51 5.35
C ALA A 58 8.02 -6.68 3.87
N ARG A 59 8.55 -7.85 3.54
CA ARG A 59 8.73 -8.35 2.19
C ARG A 59 8.18 -9.76 2.06
N PHE A 60 7.83 -10.23 0.87
CA PHE A 60 7.50 -11.65 0.73
C PHE A 60 8.76 -12.50 0.85
N ARG A 61 8.60 -13.65 1.49
CA ARG A 61 9.56 -14.74 1.45
C ARG A 61 9.83 -15.12 0.00
N THR A 62 11.09 -15.40 -0.32
CA THR A 62 11.52 -15.78 -1.68
C THR A 62 10.69 -16.92 -2.27
N THR A 63 10.33 -17.91 -1.45
CA THR A 63 9.49 -19.04 -1.86
C THR A 63 8.07 -18.61 -2.24
N ALA A 64 7.43 -17.77 -1.41
CA ALA A 64 6.09 -17.24 -1.67
C ALA A 64 6.08 -16.31 -2.89
N SER A 65 7.04 -15.38 -2.99
CA SER A 65 7.21 -14.47 -4.12
C SER A 65 7.32 -15.24 -5.45
N LYS A 66 8.17 -16.27 -5.51
CA LYS A 66 8.33 -17.13 -6.71
C LYS A 66 7.05 -17.89 -7.04
N ALA A 67 6.38 -18.47 -6.05
CA ALA A 67 5.17 -19.25 -6.29
C ALA A 67 4.02 -18.38 -6.81
N ILE A 68 3.85 -17.18 -6.25
CA ILE A 68 2.88 -16.19 -6.73
C ILE A 68 3.20 -15.79 -8.17
N HIS A 69 4.48 -15.57 -8.49
CA HIS A 69 4.91 -15.23 -9.85
C HIS A 69 4.57 -16.32 -10.87
N GLU A 70 4.95 -17.58 -10.57
CA GLU A 70 4.72 -18.69 -11.49
C GLU A 70 3.24 -18.95 -11.72
N HIS A 71 2.40 -18.74 -10.71
CA HIS A 71 0.96 -18.80 -10.90
C HIS A 71 0.44 -17.64 -11.76
N ALA A 72 0.89 -16.40 -11.51
CA ALA A 72 0.50 -15.25 -12.33
C ALA A 72 0.89 -15.40 -13.81
N LYS A 73 1.98 -16.11 -14.12
CA LYS A 73 2.39 -16.40 -15.51
C LYS A 73 1.44 -17.29 -16.30
N GLN A 74 0.46 -17.92 -15.64
CA GLN A 74 -0.53 -18.78 -16.29
C GLN A 74 -1.68 -17.98 -16.93
N PHE A 75 -1.72 -16.66 -16.74
CA PHE A 75 -2.82 -15.79 -17.14
C PHE A 75 -2.32 -14.66 -18.06
N ASP A 76 -2.80 -14.66 -19.30
CA ASP A 76 -2.51 -13.61 -20.30
C ASP A 76 -3.35 -12.34 -20.11
N ASP A 77 -4.43 -12.41 -19.34
CA ASP A 77 -5.25 -11.28 -18.93
C ASP A 77 -5.12 -11.04 -17.42
N VAL A 78 -5.33 -9.80 -16.99
CA VAL A 78 -5.38 -9.46 -15.56
C VAL A 78 -6.71 -9.93 -14.97
N GLN A 79 -6.63 -10.79 -13.97
CA GLN A 79 -7.74 -11.12 -13.09
C GLN A 79 -7.73 -10.15 -11.91
N THR A 80 -8.89 -9.61 -11.55
CA THR A 80 -9.07 -8.76 -10.36
C THR A 80 -10.22 -9.30 -9.52
N VAL A 81 -9.96 -9.49 -8.23
CA VAL A 81 -10.90 -10.08 -7.28
C VAL A 81 -11.04 -9.16 -6.08
N ALA A 82 -12.28 -8.79 -5.76
CA ALA A 82 -12.61 -8.10 -4.52
C ALA A 82 -12.55 -9.10 -3.35
N VAL A 83 -11.97 -8.67 -2.24
CA VAL A 83 -12.00 -9.37 -0.96
C VAL A 83 -13.09 -8.67 -0.14
N ASP A 84 -14.21 -9.34 0.06
CA ASP A 84 -15.33 -8.91 0.91
C ASP A 84 -15.69 -10.04 1.90
N ASP A 85 -16.73 -9.83 2.71
CA ASP A 85 -17.17 -10.84 3.68
C ASP A 85 -17.56 -12.16 3.02
N ARG A 86 -18.14 -12.10 1.82
CA ARG A 86 -18.52 -13.28 1.04
C ARG A 86 -17.29 -14.06 0.58
N TRP A 87 -16.26 -13.38 0.08
CA TRP A 87 -14.98 -13.99 -0.30
C TRP A 87 -14.34 -14.68 0.92
N LEU A 88 -14.40 -14.04 2.09
CA LEU A 88 -13.86 -14.62 3.34
C LEU A 88 -14.61 -15.89 3.74
N ASP A 89 -15.93 -15.91 3.58
CA ASP A 89 -16.76 -17.08 3.89
C ASP A 89 -16.50 -18.22 2.89
N GLU A 90 -16.48 -17.93 1.58
CA GLU A 90 -16.26 -18.92 0.53
C GLU A 90 -14.87 -19.55 0.60
N THR A 91 -13.83 -18.76 0.86
CA THR A 91 -12.45 -19.26 1.00
C THR A 91 -12.21 -20.02 2.31
N ARG A 92 -13.06 -19.82 3.33
CA ARG A 92 -13.04 -20.58 4.59
C ARG A 92 -13.87 -21.87 4.51
N ALA A 93 -14.92 -21.90 3.70
CA ALA A 93 -15.86 -23.02 3.58
C ALA A 93 -15.31 -24.25 2.83
N GLY A 94 -14.04 -24.24 2.40
CA GLY A 94 -13.36 -25.44 1.88
C GLY A 94 -13.71 -25.84 0.45
N GLY A 95 -14.40 -24.99 -0.33
CA GLY A 95 -14.39 -25.12 -1.79
C GLY A 95 -12.96 -24.92 -2.30
N THR A 96 -12.55 -25.61 -3.38
CA THR A 96 -11.19 -25.51 -3.93
C THR A 96 -10.88 -24.04 -4.29
N PRO A 97 -10.11 -23.30 -3.48
CA PRO A 97 -9.82 -21.91 -3.79
C PRO A 97 -8.86 -21.90 -4.97
N ASP A 98 -8.96 -20.90 -5.85
CA ASP A 98 -7.89 -20.64 -6.79
C ASP A 98 -6.54 -20.54 -6.03
N THR A 99 -5.45 -20.96 -6.68
CA THR A 99 -4.12 -20.98 -6.03
C THR A 99 -3.74 -19.58 -5.55
N MET A 100 -4.11 -18.52 -6.29
CA MET A 100 -3.92 -17.15 -5.84
C MET A 100 -4.69 -16.83 -4.57
N ALA A 101 -5.93 -17.29 -4.44
CA ALA A 101 -6.76 -17.05 -3.24
C ALA A 101 -6.12 -17.62 -1.97
N THR A 102 -5.41 -18.76 -2.09
CA THR A 102 -4.63 -19.32 -0.97
C THR A 102 -3.49 -18.41 -0.54
N PHE A 103 -2.73 -17.85 -1.48
CA PHE A 103 -1.66 -16.89 -1.16
C PHE A 103 -2.21 -15.59 -0.57
N VAL A 104 -3.33 -15.09 -1.11
CA VAL A 104 -4.00 -13.90 -0.60
C VAL A 104 -4.49 -14.13 0.83
N ARG A 105 -5.02 -15.31 1.17
CA ARG A 105 -5.39 -15.63 2.55
C ARG A 105 -4.19 -15.59 3.49
N LEU A 106 -3.07 -16.19 3.10
CA LEU A 106 -1.84 -16.17 3.91
C LEU A 106 -1.29 -14.74 4.07
N TYR A 107 -1.35 -13.94 3.00
CA TYR A 107 -1.01 -12.52 3.03
C TYR A 107 -1.91 -11.77 4.01
N ASN A 108 -3.22 -11.96 3.91
CA ASN A 108 -4.20 -11.32 4.77
C ASN A 108 -3.96 -11.67 6.24
N ASP A 109 -3.73 -12.94 6.57
CA ASP A 109 -3.41 -13.40 7.92
C ASP A 109 -2.15 -12.71 8.48
N ASP A 110 -1.07 -12.67 7.70
CA ASP A 110 0.20 -12.08 8.11
C ASP A 110 0.05 -10.56 8.32
N VAL A 111 -0.63 -9.89 7.38
CA VAL A 111 -0.88 -8.45 7.44
C VAL A 111 -1.78 -8.09 8.61
N ASP A 112 -2.88 -8.82 8.84
CA ASP A 112 -3.77 -8.60 9.98
C ASP A 112 -3.02 -8.77 11.30
N ALA A 113 -2.11 -9.75 11.40
CA ALA A 113 -1.27 -9.94 12.57
C ALA A 113 -0.28 -8.76 12.77
N MET A 114 0.35 -8.25 11.70
CA MET A 114 1.19 -7.04 11.75
C MET A 114 0.38 -5.82 12.17
N MET A 115 -0.83 -5.67 11.63
CA MET A 115 -1.74 -4.57 11.96
C MET A 115 -2.21 -4.60 13.40
N SER A 116 -2.48 -5.78 13.96
CA SER A 116 -2.84 -5.94 15.37
C SER A 116 -1.77 -5.44 16.34
N VAL A 117 -0.49 -5.40 15.89
CA VAL A 117 0.63 -4.87 16.66
C VAL A 117 0.84 -3.38 16.38
N LEU A 118 0.92 -2.99 15.11
CA LEU A 118 1.25 -1.61 14.73
C LEU A 118 0.12 -0.64 15.05
N VAL A 119 -1.13 -1.01 14.74
CA VAL A 119 -2.31 -0.16 14.96
C VAL A 119 -3.46 -1.03 15.50
N PRO A 120 -3.43 -1.42 16.79
CA PRO A 120 -4.39 -2.34 17.38
C PRO A 120 -5.88 -1.99 17.20
N PRO A 121 -6.30 -0.71 17.17
CA PRO A 121 -7.71 -0.36 16.91
C PRO A 121 -8.15 -0.54 15.46
N ALA A 122 -7.23 -0.74 14.52
CA ALA A 122 -7.56 -0.89 13.12
C ALA A 122 -8.41 -2.16 12.88
N ARG A 123 -9.44 -2.03 12.05
CA ARG A 123 -10.34 -3.10 11.63
C ARG A 123 -10.36 -3.19 10.12
N TYR A 124 -10.40 -4.41 9.61
CA TYR A 124 -10.51 -4.63 8.17
C TYR A 124 -11.76 -3.95 7.61
N ARG A 125 -11.63 -3.32 6.43
CA ARG A 125 -12.70 -2.61 5.74
C ARG A 125 -13.01 -3.22 4.38
N LYS A 126 -12.00 -3.29 3.52
CA LYS A 126 -12.10 -3.86 2.16
C LYS A 126 -10.73 -4.28 1.66
N GLY A 127 -10.68 -5.09 0.61
CA GLY A 127 -9.44 -5.41 -0.06
C GLY A 127 -9.69 -5.86 -1.49
N HIS A 128 -8.64 -5.95 -2.27
CA HIS A 128 -8.68 -6.60 -3.56
C HIS A 128 -7.30 -7.14 -3.88
N TYR A 129 -7.25 -8.08 -4.82
CA TYR A 129 -6.00 -8.50 -5.43
C TYR A 129 -6.17 -8.65 -6.93
N SER A 130 -5.09 -8.39 -7.66
CA SER A 130 -5.04 -8.51 -9.11
C SER A 130 -3.80 -9.29 -9.52
N TYR A 131 -3.90 -10.14 -10.53
CA TYR A 131 -2.79 -10.98 -10.99
C TYR A 131 -2.95 -11.37 -12.46
N GLY A 132 -1.83 -11.70 -13.10
CA GLY A 132 -1.79 -12.04 -14.53
C GLY A 132 -0.80 -11.17 -15.29
N LYS A 133 -0.95 -11.10 -16.61
CA LYS A 133 -0.14 -10.28 -17.49
C LYS A 133 -0.69 -8.86 -17.56
N PHE A 134 0.00 -7.93 -16.95
CA PHE A 134 -0.34 -6.52 -17.03
C PHE A 134 0.34 -5.96 -18.28
N THR A 135 -0.42 -5.93 -19.37
CA THR A 135 -0.04 -5.24 -20.61
C THR A 135 -0.56 -3.80 -20.55
N ALA A 136 0.22 -2.86 -21.07
CA ALA A 136 -0.26 -1.50 -21.30
C ALA A 136 -1.41 -1.53 -22.35
N PRO A 137 -2.33 -0.54 -22.34
CA PRO A 137 -1.92 0.81 -22.71
C PRO A 137 -2.29 1.87 -21.66
N GLN A 138 -1.46 2.90 -21.66
CA GLN A 138 -1.60 4.16 -20.93
C GLN A 138 -1.27 4.10 -19.43
N PRO A 139 -0.53 5.12 -18.93
CA PRO A 139 -0.30 5.30 -17.51
C PRO A 139 -1.67 5.40 -16.86
N HIS A 140 -1.93 4.45 -15.99
CA HIS A 140 -3.07 4.40 -15.09
C HIS A 140 -2.92 5.52 -14.06
N GLY A 141 -2.98 6.74 -14.56
CA GLY A 141 -2.56 7.94 -13.88
C GLY A 141 -3.30 8.09 -12.58
N LEU A 142 -2.54 8.38 -11.52
CA LEU A 142 -3.02 8.95 -10.26
C LEU A 142 -4.48 8.53 -9.94
N HIS A 143 -4.70 7.24 -9.65
CA HIS A 143 -6.02 6.74 -9.29
C HIS A 143 -6.38 7.27 -7.90
N THR A 144 -7.31 8.22 -7.88
CA THR A 144 -8.11 8.56 -6.70
C THR A 144 -9.17 7.48 -6.54
N ASP A 145 -8.82 6.34 -5.95
CA ASP A 145 -9.81 5.29 -5.70
C ASP A 145 -10.70 5.59 -4.47
N HIS A 146 -10.66 6.82 -3.95
CA HIS A 146 -11.42 7.23 -2.76
C HIS A 146 -12.23 8.53 -2.89
N SER A 147 -12.10 9.28 -3.99
CA SER A 147 -12.89 10.52 -4.19
C SER A 147 -14.37 10.30 -4.53
N ALA A 148 -14.85 9.05 -4.63
CA ALA A 148 -16.27 8.77 -4.87
C ALA A 148 -17.14 8.87 -3.60
N GLU A 149 -16.54 8.81 -2.41
CA GLU A 149 -17.29 8.67 -1.15
C GLU A 149 -17.36 9.96 -0.31
N ASP A 150 -16.47 10.94 -0.56
CA ASP A 150 -16.56 12.26 0.06
C ASP A 150 -16.06 13.38 -0.89
N PRO A 151 -16.95 14.25 -1.40
CA PRO A 151 -16.57 15.41 -2.20
C PRO A 151 -15.64 16.39 -1.48
N LYS A 152 -15.59 16.37 -0.14
CA LYS A 152 -14.66 17.14 0.68
C LYS A 152 -13.31 16.46 0.85
N ALA A 153 -13.16 15.21 0.41
CA ALA A 153 -11.92 14.43 0.46
C ALA A 153 -10.95 14.67 -0.71
N ALA A 154 -11.01 15.84 -1.34
CA ALA A 154 -9.99 16.27 -2.29
C ALA A 154 -8.62 16.43 -1.58
N GLY A 155 -7.59 15.71 -2.03
CA GLY A 155 -6.23 15.75 -1.45
C GLY A 155 -5.66 14.41 -1.00
N GLU A 156 -6.32 13.30 -1.33
CA GLU A 156 -5.85 11.94 -1.04
C GLU A 156 -4.43 11.68 -1.55
N PRO A 157 -3.61 10.89 -0.84
CA PRO A 157 -2.39 10.34 -1.41
C PRO A 157 -2.79 9.42 -2.54
N ILE A 158 -2.33 9.79 -3.72
CA ILE A 158 -2.81 9.22 -4.94
C ILE A 158 -1.84 8.10 -5.33
N CYS A 159 -2.38 6.91 -5.58
CA CYS A 159 -1.61 5.82 -6.18
C CYS A 159 -1.26 6.25 -7.62
N ILE A 160 0.01 6.55 -7.89
CA ILE A 160 0.46 6.79 -9.27
C ILE A 160 0.71 5.44 -9.92
N ALA A 161 -0.10 5.19 -10.94
CA ALA A 161 0.15 4.38 -12.12
C ALA A 161 1.35 3.44 -12.09
N ARG A 162 1.03 2.18 -12.34
CA ARG A 162 1.94 1.14 -12.81
C ARG A 162 2.36 1.45 -14.24
N ILE A 163 3.62 1.83 -14.44
CA ILE A 163 4.24 1.89 -15.77
C ILE A 163 5.19 0.70 -15.87
N GLU A 164 5.13 0.00 -16.99
CA GLU A 164 5.75 -1.30 -17.30
C GLU A 164 7.16 -1.50 -16.72
N THR A 165 7.97 -0.43 -16.70
CA THR A 165 9.35 -0.40 -16.19
C THR A 165 9.54 0.42 -14.91
N LEU A 166 8.64 1.33 -14.56
CA LEU A 166 8.88 2.32 -13.50
C LEU A 166 8.50 1.79 -12.10
N GLY A 167 7.48 0.93 -12.03
CA GLY A 167 6.98 0.39 -10.76
C GLY A 167 5.66 1.04 -10.32
N THR A 168 5.36 0.95 -9.02
CA THR A 168 4.18 1.57 -8.41
C THR A 168 4.66 2.72 -7.54
N HIS A 169 4.13 3.93 -7.75
CA HIS A 169 4.58 5.13 -7.04
C HIS A 169 3.43 5.80 -6.31
N TYR A 170 3.76 6.58 -5.28
CA TYR A 170 2.78 7.25 -4.44
C TYR A 170 3.24 8.66 -4.15
N LEU A 171 2.29 9.57 -4.14
CA LEU A 171 2.51 10.91 -3.66
C LEU A 171 2.69 10.90 -2.14
N ALA A 172 3.77 11.48 -1.64
CA ALA A 172 3.96 11.74 -0.22
C ALA A 172 3.19 13.00 0.20
N GLY A 173 2.42 12.93 1.29
CA GLY A 173 1.71 14.09 1.85
C GLY A 173 0.40 14.48 1.12
N ASP A 174 -0.15 15.65 1.48
CA ASP A 174 -1.36 16.21 0.86
C ASP A 174 -0.97 17.03 -0.38
N TYR A 175 -1.46 16.60 -1.54
CA TYR A 175 -1.28 17.26 -2.84
C TYR A 175 -1.46 18.78 -2.81
N ARG A 176 -2.46 19.26 -2.06
CA ARG A 176 -2.85 20.69 -2.00
C ARG A 176 -1.84 21.54 -1.26
N THR A 177 -0.98 20.92 -0.45
CA THR A 177 0.04 21.62 0.33
C THR A 177 1.28 21.95 -0.49
N HIS A 178 1.42 21.36 -1.68
CA HIS A 178 2.53 21.66 -2.58
C HIS A 178 2.36 22.99 -3.30
N ALA A 179 3.47 23.60 -3.72
CA ALA A 179 3.44 24.80 -4.55
C ALA A 179 2.70 24.56 -5.88
N PRO A 180 2.08 25.60 -6.48
CA PRO A 180 1.32 25.47 -7.74
C PRO A 180 2.08 24.77 -8.87
N GLU A 181 3.40 25.00 -8.97
CA GLU A 181 4.28 24.35 -9.95
C GLU A 181 4.31 22.82 -9.75
N THR A 182 4.57 22.36 -8.52
CA THR A 182 4.53 20.92 -8.19
C THR A 182 3.14 20.33 -8.40
N GLN A 183 2.08 21.09 -8.11
CA GLN A 183 0.70 20.65 -8.38
C GLN A 183 0.43 20.48 -9.90
N SER A 184 0.99 21.35 -10.74
CA SER A 184 0.96 21.25 -12.20
C SER A 184 1.70 20.02 -12.70
N MET A 185 2.92 19.80 -12.20
CA MET A 185 3.74 18.61 -12.48
C MET A 185 3.01 17.30 -12.13
N LEU A 186 2.41 17.22 -10.94
CA LEU A 186 1.64 16.04 -10.53
C LEU A 186 0.40 15.84 -11.41
N LYS A 187 -0.26 16.91 -11.87
CA LYS A 187 -1.35 16.81 -12.84
C LYS A 187 -0.87 16.32 -14.21
N ALA A 188 0.32 16.75 -14.63
CA ALA A 188 0.98 16.28 -15.84
C ALA A 188 1.18 14.76 -15.80
N LEU A 189 1.70 14.24 -14.68
CA LEU A 189 1.82 12.80 -14.45
C LEU A 189 0.48 12.09 -14.39
N ARG A 190 -0.56 12.73 -13.83
CA ARG A 190 -1.90 12.15 -13.70
C ARG A 190 -2.52 11.82 -15.04
N TYR A 191 -2.36 12.71 -16.00
CA TYR A 191 -2.97 12.54 -17.30
C TYR A 191 -1.96 12.13 -18.36
N TRP A 192 -0.69 12.01 -17.96
CA TRP A 192 0.46 11.80 -18.84
C TRP A 192 0.45 12.73 -20.03
N ILE A 193 0.45 14.01 -19.69
CA ILE A 193 0.43 15.11 -20.65
C ILE A 193 1.65 15.99 -20.39
N SER A 194 2.13 16.63 -21.45
CA SER A 194 3.13 17.69 -21.34
C SER A 194 2.52 18.92 -20.67
N VAL A 195 3.31 19.62 -19.87
CA VAL A 195 2.97 20.91 -19.23
C VAL A 195 4.16 21.88 -19.35
N PRO A 196 4.04 23.17 -19.02
CA PRO A 196 5.18 24.09 -19.05
C PRO A 196 6.39 23.63 -18.23
N GLU A 197 6.17 22.85 -17.17
CA GLU A 197 7.21 22.23 -16.34
C GLU A 197 7.95 21.06 -17.02
N GLY A 198 7.47 20.57 -18.18
CA GLY A 198 8.14 19.58 -19.01
C GLY A 198 7.26 18.42 -19.49
N GLU A 199 7.93 17.44 -20.10
CA GLU A 199 7.33 16.16 -20.49
C GLU A 199 7.12 15.26 -19.27
N PRO A 200 6.07 14.40 -19.26
CA PRO A 200 5.72 13.58 -18.11
C PRO A 200 6.86 12.67 -17.62
N GLU A 201 7.73 12.17 -18.50
CA GLU A 201 8.90 11.37 -18.13
C GLU A 201 9.92 12.18 -17.30
N ASN A 202 10.24 13.40 -17.76
CA ASN A 202 11.18 14.27 -17.05
C ASN A 202 10.61 14.73 -15.70
N ILE A 203 9.31 15.01 -15.67
CA ILE A 203 8.59 15.35 -14.46
C ILE A 203 8.60 14.20 -13.46
N PHE A 204 8.43 12.97 -13.94
CA PHE A 204 8.46 11.77 -13.11
C PHE A 204 9.82 11.60 -12.42
N ASP A 205 10.91 11.69 -13.19
CA ASP A 205 12.27 11.61 -12.66
C ASP A 205 12.58 12.75 -11.66
N GLU A 206 12.10 13.96 -11.95
CA GLU A 206 12.25 15.11 -11.06
C GLU A 206 11.52 14.89 -9.72
N LEU A 207 10.28 14.42 -9.75
CA LEU A 207 9.48 14.22 -8.53
C LEU A 207 9.96 13.03 -7.70
N LEU A 208 10.57 12.01 -8.32
CA LEU A 208 11.32 10.97 -7.60
C LEU A 208 12.55 11.54 -6.89
N ARG A 209 13.34 12.38 -7.58
CA ARG A 209 14.55 12.99 -7.01
C ARG A 209 14.23 13.91 -5.83
N ARG A 210 13.08 14.59 -5.89
CA ARG A 210 12.55 15.43 -4.79
C ARG A 210 11.89 14.64 -3.67
N GLU A 211 11.83 13.31 -3.77
CA GLU A 211 11.08 12.43 -2.85
C GLU A 211 9.60 12.81 -2.69
N THR A 212 9.07 13.57 -3.64
CA THR A 212 7.63 13.89 -3.72
C THR A 212 6.85 12.65 -4.17
N LEU A 213 7.46 11.85 -5.04
CA LEU A 213 7.02 10.49 -5.33
C LEU A 213 7.89 9.49 -4.56
N LYS A 214 7.24 8.55 -3.88
CA LYS A 214 7.87 7.37 -3.28
C LYS A 214 7.49 6.13 -4.07
N THR A 215 8.47 5.29 -4.36
CA THR A 215 8.28 4.00 -5.04
C THR A 215 7.93 2.92 -4.03
N ILE A 216 6.91 2.11 -4.28
CA ILE A 216 6.75 0.82 -3.59
C ILE A 216 7.80 -0.12 -4.15
N PRO A 217 8.78 -0.54 -3.33
CA PRO A 217 9.77 -1.48 -3.79
C PRO A 217 9.10 -2.79 -4.17
N VAL A 218 9.61 -3.43 -5.21
CA VAL A 218 9.18 -4.77 -5.56
C VAL A 218 9.44 -5.71 -4.38
N ASN A 219 8.58 -6.71 -4.23
CA ASN A 219 8.58 -7.70 -3.17
C ASN A 219 8.32 -7.14 -1.77
N HIS A 220 7.91 -5.88 -1.63
CA HIS A 220 7.63 -5.26 -0.33
C HIS A 220 6.15 -5.08 -0.06
N VAL A 221 5.85 -5.02 1.23
CA VAL A 221 4.56 -4.73 1.84
C VAL A 221 4.71 -3.38 2.50
N MET A 222 3.93 -2.40 2.06
CA MET A 222 4.06 -1.01 2.52
C MET A 222 2.94 -0.67 3.49
N LEU A 223 3.27 -0.07 4.63
CA LEU A 223 2.31 0.66 5.45
C LEU A 223 2.08 2.03 4.82
N MET A 224 0.81 2.35 4.58
CA MET A 224 0.42 3.57 3.90
C MET A 224 -0.90 4.08 4.46
N VAL A 225 -1.22 5.33 4.16
CA VAL A 225 -2.43 6.01 4.58
C VAL A 225 -3.13 6.55 3.35
N ALA A 226 -4.46 6.46 3.31
CA ALA A 226 -5.34 7.15 2.38
C ALA A 226 -6.48 7.85 3.14
N GLY A 227 -6.98 8.96 2.59
CA GLY A 227 -8.07 9.73 3.20
C GLY A 227 -7.65 10.67 4.34
N ASN A 228 -6.67 11.55 4.11
CA ASN A 228 -6.18 12.52 5.10
C ASN A 228 -6.94 13.87 5.05
N SER A 229 -8.20 13.91 4.61
CA SER A 229 -8.85 15.17 4.23
C SER A 229 -9.56 15.91 5.36
N ALA A 230 -10.04 15.23 6.41
CA ALA A 230 -10.60 15.91 7.59
C ALA A 230 -10.06 15.34 8.90
N GLU A 231 -10.01 16.21 9.90
CA GLU A 231 -9.51 15.97 11.27
C GLU A 231 -10.18 14.77 11.96
N ASN A 232 -11.38 14.39 11.49
CA ASN A 232 -12.19 13.28 11.99
C ASN A 232 -12.48 12.19 10.93
N THR A 233 -11.89 12.26 9.74
CA THR A 233 -12.15 11.25 8.69
C THR A 233 -11.18 10.09 8.87
N GLN A 234 -11.73 8.88 8.92
CA GLN A 234 -10.97 7.65 9.17
C GLN A 234 -9.90 7.45 8.10
N VAL A 235 -8.65 7.51 8.55
CA VAL A 235 -7.51 7.14 7.74
C VAL A 235 -7.64 5.67 7.37
N THR A 236 -7.71 5.43 6.06
CA THR A 236 -7.72 4.09 5.52
C THR A 236 -6.28 3.64 5.33
N GLN A 237 -5.85 2.55 5.97
CA GLN A 237 -4.51 2.05 5.70
C GLN A 237 -4.47 1.24 4.43
N HIS A 238 -3.54 1.55 3.53
CA HIS A 238 -3.30 0.73 2.36
C HIS A 238 -2.09 -0.14 2.62
N ILE A 239 -2.25 -1.44 2.42
CA ILE A 239 -1.11 -2.34 2.36
C ILE A 239 -1.05 -2.91 0.97
N ALA A 240 -0.13 -2.35 0.19
CA ALA A 240 0.10 -2.68 -1.22
C ALA A 240 1.37 -3.53 -1.35
N ALA A 241 1.28 -4.55 -2.19
CA ALA A 241 2.34 -5.54 -2.39
C ALA A 241 2.55 -5.84 -3.87
N ARG A 242 3.81 -5.90 -4.32
CA ARG A 242 4.20 -6.36 -5.66
C ARG A 242 5.14 -7.56 -5.55
N PRO A 243 4.65 -8.80 -5.44
CA PRO A 243 5.48 -9.94 -5.08
C PRO A 243 6.63 -10.28 -6.06
N PRO A 244 6.49 -10.18 -7.40
CA PRO A 244 7.57 -10.57 -8.31
C PRO A 244 8.40 -9.40 -8.85
N ALA A 245 9.71 -9.64 -8.96
CA ALA A 245 10.68 -8.82 -9.69
C ALA A 245 10.26 -8.58 -11.13
N GLY A 246 10.43 -7.34 -11.62
CA GLY A 246 10.24 -6.84 -12.99
C GLY A 246 9.80 -7.82 -14.07
N GLY A 247 8.61 -7.59 -14.63
CA GLY A 247 8.05 -8.34 -15.75
C GLY A 247 6.56 -8.02 -15.95
N LEU A 248 6.01 -8.44 -17.10
CA LEU A 248 4.59 -8.26 -17.44
C LEU A 248 3.66 -9.03 -16.50
N HIS A 249 4.06 -10.25 -16.10
CA HIS A 249 3.29 -11.09 -15.19
C HIS A 249 3.57 -10.72 -13.74
N SER A 250 2.54 -10.31 -13.01
CA SER A 250 2.69 -9.89 -11.62
C SER A 250 1.45 -10.19 -10.78
N ALA A 251 1.54 -9.84 -9.50
CA ALA A 251 0.41 -9.78 -8.60
C ALA A 251 0.45 -8.44 -7.85
N PHE A 252 -0.72 -7.94 -7.49
CA PHE A 252 -0.93 -6.77 -6.67
C PHE A 252 -1.93 -7.15 -5.58
N LEU A 253 -1.59 -6.91 -4.32
CA LEU A 253 -2.47 -7.21 -3.20
C LEU A 253 -2.69 -5.92 -2.43
N GLN A 254 -3.94 -5.57 -2.17
CA GLN A 254 -4.31 -4.38 -1.42
C GLN A 254 -5.30 -4.71 -0.32
N ARG A 255 -5.00 -4.25 0.90
CA ARG A 255 -5.93 -4.27 2.04
C ARG A 255 -6.16 -2.86 2.56
N GLN A 256 -7.38 -2.64 3.02
CA GLN A 256 -7.86 -1.39 3.60
C GLN A 256 -8.39 -1.64 5.02
N TYR A 257 -7.96 -0.79 5.94
CA TYR A 257 -8.40 -0.81 7.34
C TYR A 257 -9.07 0.51 7.73
N ARG A 258 -10.00 0.48 8.68
CA ARG A 258 -10.60 1.66 9.32
C ARG A 258 -10.30 1.65 10.82
N LEU A 259 -10.22 2.82 11.44
CA LEU A 259 -10.35 2.91 12.89
C LEU A 259 -11.83 2.86 13.27
N GLU A 260 -12.16 2.20 14.39
CA GLU A 260 -13.50 2.30 15.00
C GLU A 260 -13.50 3.27 16.18
#